data_AF-A0A952JT46-F1
#
_entry.id   AF-A0A952JT46-F1
#
_cell.length_a   1.000
_cell.length_b   1.000
_cell.length_c   1.000
_cell.angle_alpha   90.00
_cell.angle_beta   90.00
_cell.angle_gamma   90.00
#
_symmetry.space_group_name_H-M   'P 1'
#
loop_
_entity.id
_entity.type
_entity.pdbx_description
1 polymer ?
#
loop_
_entity_poly.entity_id
_entity_poly.type
_entity_poly.pdbx_seq_one_letter_code
_entity_poly.pdbx_strand_id
1 'polypeptide(L)' 'MNRTPRLIGYALMATAAALALAQRRGAIDSIGPFPVAAAALLVGMVGLTLVFTDLMVRGLYAQVDAAKRDEEDD' A
#
# COMPACT_ATOMS: atom_id res chain seq x y z
N MET A 1 -5.03 17.37 0.48
CA MET A 1 -5.08 16.01 1.08
C MET A 1 -3.68 15.47 1.37
N ASN A 2 -3.41 15.13 2.64
CA ASN A 2 -2.11 14.62 3.10
C ASN A 2 -1.74 13.28 2.43
N ARG A 3 -0.50 13.15 1.93
CA ARG A 3 0.00 11.96 1.21
C ARG A 3 0.65 10.92 2.14
N THR A 4 0.77 11.23 3.44
CA THR A 4 1.34 10.34 4.46
C THR A 4 0.83 8.90 4.43
N PRO A 5 -0.50 8.60 4.39
CA PRO A 5 -0.96 7.21 4.42
C PRO A 5 -0.41 6.39 3.24
N ARG A 6 -0.34 7.00 2.06
CA ARG A 6 0.20 6.37 0.86
C ARG A 6 1.71 6.16 0.95
N LEU A 7 2.46 7.11 1.50
CA LEU A 7 3.90 6.94 1.71
C LEU A 7 4.20 5.82 2.71
N ILE A 8 3.43 5.73 3.79
CA ILE A 8 3.51 4.61 4.75
C ILE A 8 3.22 3.30 4.03
N GLY A 9 2.17 3.26 3.20
CA GLY A 9 1.83 2.07 2.42
C GLY A 9 2.96 1.62 1.48
N TYR A 10 3.61 2.54 0.78
CA TYR A 10 4.79 2.23 -0.03
C TYR A 10 5.98 1.73 0.80
N ALA A 11 6.22 2.32 1.97
CA ALA A 11 7.28 1.87 2.87
C ALA A 11 7.03 0.43 3.36
N LEU A 12 5.79 0.09 3.72
CA LEU A 12 5.42 -1.27 4.10
C LEU A 12 5.63 -2.26 2.95
N MET A 13 5.23 -1.90 1.73
CA MET A 13 5.46 -2.76 0.55
C MET A 13 6.95 -2.94 0.25
N ALA A 14 7.77 -1.90 0.43
CA ALA A 14 9.22 -2.00 0.30
C ALA A 14 9.81 -2.95 1.35
N THR A 15 9.34 -2.89 2.60
CA THR A 15 9.74 -3.82 3.67
C THR A 15 9.35 -5.26 3.34
N ALA A 16 8.14 -5.50 2.84
CA ALA A 16 7.72 -6.84 2.42
C ALA A 16 8.60 -7.41 1.29
N ALA A 17 8.93 -6.58 0.29
CA ALA A 17 9.85 -6.95 -0.78
C ALA A 17 11.27 -7.23 -0.25
N ALA A 18 11.74 -6.44 0.72
CA ALA A 18 13.04 -6.65 1.36
C ALA A 18 13.08 -7.97 2.14
N LEU A 19 12.02 -8.33 2.87
CA LEU A 19 11.90 -9.62 3.55
C LEU A 19 11.96 -10.79 2.58
N ALA A 20 11.19 -10.72 1.48
CA ALA A 20 11.22 -11.73 0.44
C ALA A 20 12.61 -11.87 -0.20
N LEU A 21 13.30 -10.76 -0.45
CA LEU A 21 14.66 -10.75 -0.97
C LEU A 21 15.68 -11.33 0.03
N ALA A 22 15.56 -10.99 1.31
CA ALA A 22 16.41 -11.52 2.37
C ALA A 22 16.28 -13.04 2.49
N GLN A 23 15.05 -13.56 2.45
CA GLN A 23 14.80 -15.01 2.42
C GLN A 23 15.39 -15.66 1.17
N ARG A 24 15.21 -15.06 -0.01
CA ARG A 24 15.78 -15.57 -1.27
C ARG A 24 17.31 -15.65 -1.23
N ARG A 25 17.96 -14.78 -0.45
CA ARG A 25 19.41 -14.74 -0.28
C ARG A 25 19.94 -15.60 0.86
N GLY A 26 19.07 -16.31 1.59
CA GLY A 26 19.45 -17.10 2.75
C GLY A 26 19.87 -16.28 3.99
N ALA A 27 19.60 -14.97 4.00
CA ALA A 27 20.03 -14.08 5.09
C ALA A 27 19.28 -14.32 6.42
N ILE A 28 18.15 -15.02 6.35
CA ILE A 28 17.23 -15.26 7.47
C ILE A 28 16.74 -16.72 7.52
N ASP A 29 17.53 -17.65 7.00
CA ASP A 29 17.16 -19.08 6.94
C ASP A 29 16.90 -19.72 8.30
N SER A 30 17.47 -19.16 9.38
CA SER A 30 17.21 -19.60 10.76
C SER A 30 15.74 -19.44 11.21
N ILE A 31 14.97 -18.55 10.57
CA ILE A 31 13.54 -18.35 10.85
C ILE A 31 12.68 -19.36 10.06
N GLY A 32 13.18 -19.79 8.89
CA GLY A 32 12.48 -20.66 7.96
C GLY A 32 11.53 -19.91 7.00
N PRO A 33 11.16 -20.55 5.88
CA PRO A 33 10.45 -19.87 4.80
C PRO A 33 9.01 -19.48 5.13
N PHE A 34 8.32 -20.29 5.95
CA PHE A 34 6.89 -20.08 6.23
C PHE A 34 6.61 -18.82 7.07
N PRO A 35 7.25 -18.60 8.24
CA PRO A 35 7.01 -17.39 9.03
C PRO A 35 7.41 -16.11 8.29
N VAL A 36 8.48 -16.16 7.49
CA VAL A 36 8.93 -15.01 6.70
C VAL A 36 7.94 -14.67 5.59
N ALA A 37 7.42 -15.68 4.88
CA ALA A 37 6.38 -15.48 3.87
C ALA A 37 5.10 -14.90 4.50
N ALA A 38 4.67 -15.41 5.65
CA ALA A 38 3.50 -14.89 6.36
C ALA A 38 3.67 -13.42 6.76
N ALA A 39 4.83 -13.06 7.31
CA ALA A 39 5.14 -11.67 7.68
C ALA A 39 5.18 -10.75 6.45
N ALA A 40 5.84 -11.17 5.37
CA ALA A 40 5.91 -10.40 4.13
C ALA A 40 4.51 -10.17 3.54
N LEU A 41 3.67 -11.20 3.50
CA LEU A 41 2.29 -11.09 3.01
C LEU A 41 1.43 -10.19 3.87
N LEU A 42 1.51 -10.31 5.20
CA LEU A 42 0.77 -9.46 6.14
C LEU A 42 1.17 -7.98 5.95
N VAL A 43 2.47 -7.69 6.00
CA VAL A 43 2.99 -6.32 5.87
C VAL A 43 2.65 -5.75 4.48
N GLY A 44 2.81 -6.56 3.44
CA GLY A 44 2.45 -6.17 2.07
C GLY A 44 0.96 -5.88 1.94
N MET A 45 0.09 -6.70 2.51
CA MET A 45 -1.35 -6.51 2.48
C MET A 45 -1.78 -5.22 3.17
N VAL A 46 -1.25 -4.93 4.36
CA VAL A 46 -1.51 -3.65 5.05
C VAL A 46 -1.02 -2.47 4.21
N GLY A 47 0.17 -2.57 3.61
CA GLY A 47 0.70 -1.56 2.72
C GLY A 47 -0.21 -1.28 1.53
N LEU A 48 -0.69 -2.34 0.87
CA LEU A 48 -1.65 -2.25 -0.24
C LEU A 48 -2.94 -1.57 0.21
N THR A 49 -3.54 -1.99 1.33
CA THR A 49 -4.76 -1.39 1.85
C THR A 49 -4.62 0.12 2.03
N LEU A 50 -3.51 0.60 2.61
CA LEU A 50 -3.28 2.05 2.80
C LEU A 50 -3.19 2.80 1.46
N VAL A 51 -2.43 2.27 0.50
CA VAL A 51 -2.27 2.91 -0.82
C VAL A 51 -3.60 2.93 -1.57
N PHE A 52 -4.29 1.79 -1.65
CA PHE A 52 -5.56 1.70 -2.37
C PHE A 52 -6.64 2.57 -1.73
N THR A 53 -6.71 2.61 -0.40
CA THR A 53 -7.70 3.44 0.30
C THR A 53 -7.47 4.92 0.03
N ASP A 54 -6.22 5.40 0.14
CA ASP A 54 -5.89 6.80 -0.16
C ASP A 54 -6.18 7.17 -1.62
N LEU A 55 -5.87 6.29 -2.58
CA LEU A 55 -6.14 6.53 -4.00
C LEU A 55 -7.63 6.50 -4.32
N MET A 56 -8.39 5.55 -3.77
CA MET A 56 -9.83 5.42 -3.99
C MET A 56 -10.57 6.64 -3.46
N VAL A 57 -10.25 7.08 -2.23
CA VAL A 57 -10.87 8.26 -1.62
C VAL A 57 -10.56 9.53 -2.43
N ARG A 58 -9.31 9.71 -2.88
CA ARG A 58 -8.94 10.84 -3.75
C ARG A 58 -9.66 10.81 -5.09
N GLY A 59 -9.77 9.64 -5.69
CA GLY A 59 -10.49 9.45 -6.95
C GLY A 59 -11.96 9.81 -6.81
N LEU A 60 -12.60 9.36 -5.73
CA LEU A 60 -14.00 9.67 -5.44
C LEU A 60 -14.22 11.18 -5.25
N TYR A 61 -13.39 11.86 -4.45
CA TYR A 61 -13.51 13.31 -4.27
C TYR A 61 -13.29 14.07 -5.58
N ALA A 62 -12.33 13.66 -6.41
CA ALA A 62 -12.10 14.29 -7.70
C ALA A 62 -13.29 14.14 -8.66
N GLN A 63 -13.97 12.98 -8.65
CA GLN A 63 -15.18 12.75 -9.44
C GLN A 63 -16.36 13.59 -8.93
N VAL A 64 -16.54 13.67 -7.61
CA VAL A 64 -17.58 14.50 -6.99
C VAL A 64 -17.35 15.99 -7.30
N ASP A 65 -16.12 16.48 -7.17
CA ASP A 65 -15.79 17.88 -7.47
C ASP A 65 -16.00 18.21 -8.95
N ALA A 66 -15.76 17.25 -9.86
CA ALA A 66 -16.04 17.43 -11.28
C ALA A 66 -17.54 17.50 -11.57
N ALA A 67 -18.35 16.61 -10.97
CA ALA A 67 -19.80 16.59 -11.15
C ALA A 67 -20.46 17.87 -10.62
N LYS A 68 -20.00 18.40 -9.48
CA LYS A 68 -20.53 19.65 -8.91
C LYS A 68 -20.28 20.87 -9.78
N ARG A 69 -19.15 20.91 -10.50
CA ARG A 69 -18.85 22.01 -11.42
C ARG A 69 -19.74 21.97 -12.64
N ASP A 70 -20.02 20.77 -13.15
CA ASP A 70 -20.94 20.56 -14.27
C ASP A 70 -22.37 21.05 -13.92
N GLU A 71 -22.84 20.79 -12.70
CA GLU A 71 -24.14 21.29 -12.19
C GLU A 71 -24.18 22.81 -11.96
N GLU A 72 -23.05 23.47 -11.71
CA GLU A 72 -22.98 24.93 -11.52
C GLU A 72 -22.91 25.70 -12.84
N ASP A 73 -22.46 25.05 -13.92
CA ASP A 73 -22.28 25.63 -15.26
C ASP A 73 -23.55 25.48 -16.17
N ASP A 74 -24.52 24.65 -15.78
CA ASP A 74 -25.85 24.46 -16.43
C ASP A 74 -26.98 25.28 -15.77
#